data_AF-A0ABC8R597-F1
#
_entry.id   AF-A0ABC8R597-F1
#
_cell.length_a   1.000
_cell.length_b   1.000
_cell.length_c   1.000
_cell.angle_alpha   90.00
_cell.angle_beta   90.00
_cell.angle_gamma   90.00
#
_symmetry.space_group_name_H-M   'P 1'
#
loop_
_entity.id
_entity.type
_entity.pdbx_description
1 polymer ?
#
loop_
_entity_poly.entity_id
_entity_poly.type
_entity_poly.pdbx_seq_one_letter_code
_entity_poly.pdbx_strand_id
1 'polypeptide(L)'
;MDPRVTLHLGDGVAFLKAVAEGTYDAIIVDSSDPIGPAQELFEKPFFASVAKALRPGGVVCTQAESIWLHMHIIEDIVANCRQIFKGSVNYAWTTVPTYPRHAL
;
A
#
# COMPACT_ATOMS: atom_id res chain seq x y z
N MET A 1 -16.86 11.85 -15.94
CA MET A 1 -16.04 11.65 -14.72
C MET A 1 -16.96 11.67 -13.53
N ASP A 2 -16.72 10.82 -12.53
CA ASP A 2 -17.49 10.86 -11.29
C ASP A 2 -17.14 12.16 -10.52
N PRO A 3 -18.12 12.96 -10.05
CA PRO A 3 -17.86 14.27 -9.44
C PRO A 3 -17.14 14.18 -8.09
N ARG A 4 -17.04 12.99 -7.50
CA ARG A 4 -16.31 12.75 -6.24
C ARG A 4 -14.81 12.57 -6.47
N VAL A 5 -14.37 12.44 -7.73
CA VAL A 5 -12.97 12.17 -8.07
C VAL A 5 -12.20 13.47 -8.20
N THR A 6 -11.15 13.60 -7.39
CA THR A 6 -10.13 14.64 -7.53
C THR A 6 -8.84 13.98 -8.03
N LEU A 7 -8.38 14.37 -9.22
CA LEU A 7 -7.12 13.87 -9.78
C LEU A 7 -5.96 14.75 -9.35
N HIS A 8 -4.97 14.14 -8.68
CA HIS A 8 -3.71 14.79 -8.34
C HIS A 8 -2.60 14.20 -9.22
N LEU A 9 -1.96 15.04 -10.04
CA LEU A 9 -0.79 14.64 -10.83
C LEU A 9 0.47 14.94 -10.03
N GLY A 10 1.17 13.90 -9.59
CA GLY A 10 2.39 14.05 -8.80
C GLY A 10 2.82 12.77 -8.11
N ASP A 11 3.82 12.88 -7.25
CA ASP A 11 4.38 11.79 -6.45
C ASP A 11 3.44 11.45 -5.28
N GLY A 12 3.05 10.18 -5.17
CA GLY A 12 2.14 9.70 -4.13
C GLY A 12 2.73 9.70 -2.71
N VAL A 13 4.05 9.51 -2.57
CA VAL A 13 4.76 9.59 -1.29
C VAL A 13 4.75 11.03 -0.79
N ALA A 14 5.08 11.98 -1.67
CA ALA A 14 5.04 13.40 -1.34
C ALA A 14 3.62 13.86 -0.98
N PHE A 15 2.62 13.38 -1.73
CA PHE A 15 1.21 13.63 -1.45
C PHE A 15 0.83 13.18 -0.03
N LEU A 16 1.11 11.92 0.33
CA LEU A 16 0.76 11.37 1.64
C LEU A 16 1.48 12.08 2.80
N LYS A 17 2.73 12.53 2.60
CA LYS A 17 3.46 13.30 3.62
C LYS A 17 2.78 14.64 3.93
N ALA A 18 2.15 15.26 2.94
CA ALA A 18 1.47 16.55 3.07
C ALA A 18 0.04 16.43 3.63
N VAL A 19 -0.53 15.23 3.67
CA VAL A 19 -1.88 14.97 4.17
C VAL A 19 -1.93 15.17 5.69
N ALA A 20 -3.01 15.81 6.15
CA ALA A 20 -3.29 15.98 7.57
C ALA A 20 -3.58 14.64 8.24
N GLU A 21 -3.24 14.53 9.52
CA GLU A 21 -3.46 13.29 10.28
C GLU A 21 -4.95 12.93 10.35
N GLY A 22 -5.26 11.65 10.19
CA GLY A 22 -6.64 11.14 10.35
C GLY A 22 -7.62 11.56 9.24
N THR A 23 -7.13 11.98 8.08
CA THR A 23 -7.97 12.51 6.99
C THR A 23 -8.76 11.42 6.25
N TYR A 24 -8.16 10.24 6.04
CA TYR A 24 -8.72 9.22 5.17
C TYR A 24 -9.35 8.05 5.94
N ASP A 25 -10.51 7.59 5.47
CA ASP A 25 -11.12 6.33 5.87
C ASP A 25 -10.35 5.11 5.34
N ALA A 26 -9.93 5.19 4.08
CA ALA A 26 -9.28 4.11 3.37
C ALA A 26 -8.21 4.65 2.40
N ILE A 27 -7.13 3.92 2.26
CA ILE A 27 -6.07 4.17 1.27
C ILE A 27 -5.85 2.89 0.46
N ILE A 28 -5.81 3.02 -0.86
CA ILE A 28 -5.52 1.92 -1.79
C ILE A 28 -4.25 2.27 -2.54
N VAL A 29 -3.24 1.41 -2.44
CA VAL A 29 -1.96 1.54 -3.13
C VAL A 29 -1.93 0.55 -4.29
N ASP A 30 -2.35 1.04 -5.45
CA ASP A 30 -2.30 0.32 -6.73
C ASP A 30 -1.00 0.72 -7.45
N SER A 31 0.11 0.08 -7.07
CA SER A 31 1.45 0.36 -7.60
C SER A 31 1.99 -0.78 -8.44
N SER A 32 2.98 -0.46 -9.28
CA SER A 32 3.83 -1.45 -9.92
C SER A 32 4.76 -2.14 -8.91
N ASP A 33 5.41 -3.22 -9.35
CA ASP A 33 6.46 -3.95 -8.63
C ASP A 33 7.52 -3.01 -8.01
N PRO A 34 8.21 -3.41 -6.93
CA PRO A 34 9.16 -2.59 -6.16
C PRO A 34 10.49 -2.34 -6.89
N ILE A 35 10.42 -1.91 -8.15
CA ILE A 35 11.56 -1.61 -9.02
C ILE A 35 11.39 -0.18 -9.54
N GLY A 36 12.43 0.63 -9.37
CA GLY A 36 12.42 2.02 -9.82
C GLY A 36 11.54 2.92 -8.94
N PRO A 37 10.65 3.76 -9.50
CA PRO A 37 9.96 4.82 -8.76
C PRO A 37 9.00 4.29 -7.68
N ALA A 38 8.57 3.03 -7.78
CA ALA A 38 7.64 2.42 -6.84
C ALA A 38 8.33 1.84 -5.59
N GLN A 39 9.66 1.74 -5.56
CA GLN A 39 10.38 1.08 -4.46
C GLN A 39 10.04 1.69 -3.09
N GLU A 40 9.96 3.01 -3.01
CA GLU A 40 9.63 3.73 -1.77
C GLU A 40 8.26 3.34 -1.18
N LEU A 41 7.33 2.87 -2.01
CA LEU A 41 5.97 2.47 -1.60
C LEU A 41 5.96 1.17 -0.78
N PHE A 42 7.05 0.41 -0.78
CA PHE A 42 7.20 -0.84 -0.04
C PHE A 42 8.03 -0.67 1.24
N GLU A 43 8.51 0.55 1.51
CA GLU A 43 9.38 0.83 2.65
C GLU A 43 8.60 1.34 3.88
N LYS A 44 9.19 1.08 5.05
CA LYS A 44 8.63 1.47 6.36
C LYS A 44 8.22 2.96 6.46
N PRO A 45 8.98 3.96 5.93
CA PRO A 45 8.59 5.37 6.01
C PRO A 45 7.28 5.68 5.26
N PHE A 46 7.02 4.99 4.16
CA PHE A 46 5.77 5.15 3.42
C PHE A 46 4.59 4.63 4.24
N PHE A 47 4.68 3.40 4.75
CA PHE A 47 3.62 2.85 5.62
C PHE A 47 3.36 3.70 6.87
N ALA A 48 4.38 4.36 7.43
CA ALA A 48 4.19 5.29 8.55
C ALA A 48 3.39 6.53 8.12
N SER A 49 3.64 7.04 6.92
CA SER A 49 2.89 8.17 6.34
C SER A 49 1.43 7.79 6.06
N VAL A 50 1.20 6.56 5.56
CA VAL A 50 -0.14 5.98 5.40
C VAL A 50 -0.85 5.90 6.75
N ALA A 51 -0.22 5.32 7.76
CA ALA A 51 -0.82 5.17 9.08
C ALA A 51 -1.22 6.51 9.72
N LYS A 52 -0.41 7.55 9.55
CA LYS A 52 -0.73 8.92 9.98
C LYS A 52 -1.96 9.47 9.23
N ALA A 53 -2.01 9.27 7.92
CA ALA A 53 -3.09 9.81 7.09
C ALA A 53 -4.44 9.12 7.34
N LEU A 54 -4.43 7.87 7.84
CA LEU A 54 -5.64 7.14 8.21
C LEU A 54 -6.22 7.60 9.54
N ARG A 55 -7.55 7.71 9.61
CA ARG A 55 -8.24 7.88 10.90
C ARG A 55 -8.14 6.61 11.77
N PRO A 56 -8.44 6.68 13.08
CA PRO A 56 -8.59 5.50 13.91
C PRO A 56 -9.57 4.49 13.29
N GLY A 57 -9.13 3.24 13.12
CA GLY A 57 -9.88 2.18 12.46
C GLY A 57 -9.97 2.28 10.93
N GLY A 58 -9.26 3.24 10.31
CA GLY A 58 -9.09 3.31 8.87
C GLY A 58 -8.24 2.14 8.35
N VAL A 59 -8.31 1.90 7.03
CA VAL A 59 -7.72 0.72 6.40
C VAL A 59 -6.80 1.08 5.24
N VAL A 60 -5.76 0.26 5.04
CA VAL A 60 -4.93 0.29 3.82
C VAL A 60 -4.99 -1.06 3.12
N CYS A 61 -5.05 -1.03 1.79
CA CYS A 61 -4.83 -2.18 0.93
C CYS A 61 -3.71 -1.82 -0.07
N THR A 62 -2.72 -2.70 -0.23
CA THR A 62 -1.58 -2.50 -1.14
C THR A 62 -1.38 -3.75 -1.98
N GLN A 63 -0.96 -3.58 -3.23
CA GLN A 63 -0.28 -4.66 -3.96
C GLN A 63 0.92 -5.12 -3.10
N ALA A 64 1.12 -6.43 -3.00
CA ALA A 64 2.15 -7.01 -2.14
C ALA A 64 2.81 -8.24 -2.77
N GLU A 65 3.05 -8.21 -4.09
CA GLU A 65 3.73 -9.29 -4.83
C GLU A 65 3.05 -10.67 -4.78
N SER A 66 3.60 -11.61 -5.56
CA SER A 66 3.09 -12.99 -5.66
C SER A 66 3.75 -13.93 -4.65
N ILE A 67 2.94 -14.66 -3.85
CA ILE A 67 3.41 -15.71 -2.91
C ILE A 67 4.29 -16.79 -3.58
N TRP A 68 4.14 -16.99 -4.89
CA TRP A 68 4.87 -18.03 -5.63
C TRP A 68 6.27 -17.60 -6.07
N LEU A 69 6.59 -16.30 -5.97
CA LEU A 69 7.84 -15.73 -6.45
C LEU A 69 8.62 -14.99 -5.35
N HIS A 70 7.91 -14.25 -4.49
CA HIS A 70 8.50 -13.16 -3.71
C HIS A 70 8.20 -13.30 -2.21
N MET A 71 8.19 -14.52 -1.68
CA MET A 71 7.86 -14.77 -0.26
C MET A 71 8.68 -13.93 0.72
N HIS A 72 9.98 -13.74 0.46
CA HIS A 72 10.85 -12.90 1.28
C HIS A 72 10.41 -11.42 1.31
N ILE A 73 10.00 -10.87 0.16
CA ILE A 73 9.48 -9.50 0.07
C ILE A 73 8.17 -9.39 0.85
N ILE A 74 7.29 -10.38 0.71
CA ILE A 74 6.00 -10.43 1.42
C ILE A 74 6.21 -10.47 2.93
N GLU A 75 7.15 -11.29 3.41
CA GLU A 75 7.49 -11.39 4.83
C GLU A 75 7.97 -10.04 5.39
N ASP A 76 8.83 -9.33 4.65
CA ASP A 76 9.32 -8.01 5.04
C ASP A 76 8.21 -6.96 5.08
N ILE A 77 7.33 -6.96 4.06
CA ILE A 77 6.15 -6.06 4.03
C ILE A 77 5.25 -6.33 5.23
N VAL A 78 4.91 -7.60 5.50
CA VAL A 78 4.04 -7.97 6.61
C VAL A 78 4.69 -7.61 7.95
N ALA A 79 5.99 -7.82 8.10
CA ALA A 79 6.74 -7.45 9.30
C ALA A 79 6.73 -5.93 9.51
N ASN A 80 6.98 -5.14 8.47
CA ASN A 80 6.91 -3.68 8.51
C ASN A 80 5.50 -3.19 8.89
N CYS A 81 4.47 -3.76 8.25
CA CYS A 81 3.08 -3.45 8.54
C CYS A 81 2.72 -3.75 10.00
N ARG A 82 3.13 -4.90 10.55
CA ARG A 82 2.87 -5.26 11.96
C ARG A 82 3.57 -4.33 12.97
N GLN A 83 4.71 -3.76 12.60
CA GLN A 83 5.38 -2.78 13.46
C GLN A 83 4.63 -1.44 13.50
N ILE A 84 4.06 -1.03 12.37
CA ILE A 84 3.41 0.27 12.19
C ILE A 84 1.94 0.23 12.60
N PHE A 85 1.15 -0.65 11.98
CA PHE A 85 -0.29 -0.74 12.20
C PHE A 85 -0.58 -1.56 13.45
N LYS A 86 -1.24 -0.93 14.43
CA LYS A 86 -1.62 -1.59 15.70
C LYS A 86 -2.94 -2.36 15.61
N GLY A 87 -3.64 -2.25 14.47
CA GLY A 87 -4.82 -3.04 14.16
C GLY A 87 -4.47 -4.43 13.61
N SER A 88 -5.39 -4.98 12.83
CA SER A 88 -5.16 -6.26 12.14
C SER A 88 -4.27 -6.07 10.91
N VAL A 89 -3.32 -6.99 10.71
CA VAL A 89 -2.49 -7.07 9.49
C VAL A 89 -2.66 -8.46 8.90
N ASN A 90 -3.25 -8.51 7.71
CA ASN A 90 -3.54 -9.75 7.00
C ASN A 90 -3.01 -9.66 5.56
N TYR A 91 -2.67 -10.80 5.00
CA TYR A 91 -2.32 -10.95 3.60
C TYR A 91 -3.42 -11.74 2.89
N ALA A 92 -3.83 -11.28 1.71
CA ALA A 92 -4.80 -11.95 0.87
C ALA A 92 -4.24 -12.01 -0.55
N TRP A 93 -4.66 -13.03 -1.31
CA TRP A 93 -4.26 -13.20 -2.71
C TRP A 93 -5.48 -13.57 -3.55
N THR A 94 -5.37 -13.35 -4.86
CA THR A 94 -6.37 -13.67 -5.86
C THR A 94 -5.70 -14.12 -7.16
N THR A 95 -6.51 -14.71 -8.05
CA THR A 95 -6.03 -15.15 -9.37
C THR A 95 -6.17 -14.02 -10.38
N VAL A 96 -5.05 -13.66 -11.00
CA VAL A 96 -4.99 -12.69 -12.10
C VAL A 96 -4.21 -13.33 -13.25
N PRO A 97 -4.87 -13.92 -14.27
CA PRO A 97 -4.21 -14.77 -15.27
C PRO A 97 -3.06 -14.11 -16.02
N THR A 98 -3.12 -12.78 -16.22
CA THR A 98 -2.13 -11.99 -16.94
C THR A 98 -0.97 -11.53 -16.07
N TYR A 99 -1.00 -11.74 -14.76
CA TYR A 99 0.11 -11.40 -13.86
C TYR A 99 1.10 -12.55 -13.76
N PRO A 100 2.37 -12.30 -13.41
CA PRO A 100 3.36 -13.34 -13.19
C PRO A 100 2.84 -14.41 -12.23
N ARG A 101 2.99 -15.69 -12.61
CA ARG A 101 2.45 -16.86 -11.87
C ARG A 101 0.94 -16.84 -11.61
N HIS A 102 0.19 -16.05 -12.38
CA HIS A 102 -1.27 -15.99 -12.36
C HIS A 102 -1.89 -15.54 -11.03
N ALA A 103 -1.10 -14.93 -10.13
CA ALA A 103 -1.55 -14.60 -8.78
C ALA A 103 -0.92 -13.30 -8.26
N LEU A 104 -1.75 -12.52 -7.58
CA LEU A 104 -1.41 -11.34 -6.80
C LEU A 104 -2.02 -11.44 -5.42
#